data_AF-A0AAU2UYA5-F1
#
_entry.id   AF-A0AAU2UYA5-F1
#
_cell.length_a   1.000
_cell.length_b   1.000
_cell.length_c   1.000
_cell.angle_alpha   90.00
_cell.angle_beta   90.00
_cell.angle_gamma   90.00
#
_symmetry.space_group_name_H-M   'P 1'
#
loop_
_entity.id
_entity.type
_entity.pdbx_description
1 polymer ?
#
loop_
_entity_poly.entity_id
_entity_poly.type
_entity_poly.pdbx_seq_one_letter_code
_entity_poly.pdbx_strand_id
1 'polypeptide(L)'
;MNVSTEQPGTERKLDAGHVVAIGWVLCAVALVERVPRLTAGRRYLLCHASSALDHLTLTALALVTAAGVAALAGAIMMQSKDSYRPALPVVWLVVVVVLLVAADGVDAHGEALAAQLSATPFSEAACDYAPQDYIATPGWYFW
;
A
#
# COMPACT_ATOMS: atom_id res chain seq x y z
N MET A 1 -49.70 -12.79 -28.27
CA MET A 1 -48.32 -13.30 -28.13
C MET A 1 -47.53 -12.22 -27.44
N ASN A 2 -47.19 -12.41 -26.16
CA ASN A 2 -46.38 -11.48 -25.38
C ASN A 2 -44.92 -11.62 -25.84
N VAL A 3 -44.39 -10.57 -26.45
CA VAL A 3 -42.96 -10.45 -26.72
C VAL A 3 -42.32 -10.00 -25.41
N SER A 4 -41.66 -10.93 -24.72
CA SER A 4 -40.77 -10.62 -23.60
C SER A 4 -39.65 -9.73 -24.11
N THR A 5 -39.64 -8.48 -23.68
CA THR A 5 -38.47 -7.61 -23.79
C THR A 5 -37.44 -8.06 -22.76
N GLU A 6 -36.48 -8.89 -23.18
CA GLU A 6 -35.22 -9.06 -22.46
C GLU A 6 -34.59 -7.68 -22.26
N GLN A 7 -34.54 -7.22 -21.00
CA GLN A 7 -33.69 -6.08 -20.64
C GLN A 7 -32.24 -6.53 -20.83
N PRO A 8 -31.44 -5.86 -21.69
CA PRO A 8 -30.03 -6.16 -21.81
C PRO A 8 -29.40 -5.90 -20.44
N GLY A 9 -28.75 -6.92 -19.90
CA GLY A 9 -28.08 -6.88 -18.62
C GLY A 9 -27.19 -5.64 -18.54
N THR A 10 -27.46 -4.79 -17.55
CA THR A 10 -26.70 -3.58 -17.28
C THR A 10 -25.27 -3.99 -16.92
N GLU A 11 -24.37 -4.07 -17.90
CA GLU A 11 -22.94 -4.18 -17.65
C GLU A 11 -22.54 -2.97 -16.82
N ARG A 12 -22.26 -3.20 -15.53
CA ARG A 12 -21.74 -2.16 -14.62
C ARG A 12 -20.37 -1.72 -15.16
N LYS A 13 -20.36 -0.62 -15.91
CA LYS A 13 -19.13 0.02 -16.37
C LYS A 13 -18.43 0.67 -15.17
N LEU A 14 -17.14 0.39 -15.00
CA LEU A 14 -16.30 1.15 -14.08
C LEU A 14 -16.27 2.61 -14.52
N ASP A 15 -16.71 3.50 -13.64
CA ASP A 15 -16.60 4.95 -13.82
C ASP A 15 -15.47 5.54 -12.97
N ALA A 16 -15.25 6.85 -13.11
CA ALA A 16 -14.21 7.57 -12.36
C ALA A 16 -14.43 7.50 -10.84
N GLY A 17 -15.69 7.47 -10.38
CA GLY A 17 -16.02 7.39 -8.96
C GLY A 17 -15.57 6.07 -8.35
N HIS A 18 -15.72 4.96 -9.07
CA HIS A 18 -15.24 3.65 -8.63
C HIS A 18 -13.72 3.63 -8.46
N VAL A 19 -12.97 4.23 -9.39
CA VAL A 19 -11.50 4.27 -9.32
C VAL A 19 -11.01 5.07 -8.12
N VAL A 20 -11.62 6.24 -7.86
CA VAL A 20 -11.31 7.03 -6.65
C VAL A 20 -11.64 6.25 -5.39
N ALA A 21 -12.86 5.74 -5.30
CA ALA A 21 -13.34 5.07 -4.09
C ALA A 21 -12.47 3.85 -3.75
N ILE A 22 -12.21 2.99 -4.75
CA ILE A 22 -11.36 1.81 -4.57
C ILE A 22 -9.93 2.25 -4.23
N GLY A 23 -9.36 3.18 -4.99
CA GLY A 23 -7.98 3.65 -4.74
C GLY A 23 -7.80 4.26 -3.36
N TRP A 24 -8.76 5.08 -2.90
CA TRP A 24 -8.75 5.67 -1.57
C TRP A 24 -8.92 4.64 -0.46
N VAL A 25 -9.84 3.69 -0.63
CA VAL A 25 -10.03 2.59 0.32
C VAL A 25 -8.73 1.79 0.43
N LEU A 26 -8.13 1.39 -0.70
CA LEU A 26 -6.87 0.66 -0.71
C LEU A 26 -5.74 1.45 -0.02
N CYS A 27 -5.60 2.74 -0.28
CA CYS A 27 -4.59 3.56 0.39
C CYS A 27 -4.88 3.71 1.89
N ALA A 28 -6.14 3.88 2.28
CA ALA A 28 -6.52 4.02 3.68
C ALA A 28 -6.23 2.74 4.46
N VAL A 29 -6.60 1.56 3.92
CA VAL A 29 -6.28 0.29 4.57
C VAL A 29 -4.76 0.09 4.64
N ALA A 30 -4.02 0.39 3.56
CA ALA A 30 -2.55 0.31 3.54
C ALA A 30 -1.88 1.22 4.59
N LEU A 31 -2.45 2.41 4.87
CA LEU A 31 -1.98 3.30 5.93
C LEU A 31 -2.32 2.77 7.32
N VAL A 32 -3.53 2.24 7.51
CA VAL A 32 -3.96 1.65 8.80
C VAL A 32 -3.02 0.53 9.23
N GLU A 33 -2.56 -0.28 8.29
CA GLU A 33 -1.62 -1.36 8.58
C GLU A 33 -0.23 -0.92 9.01
N ARG A 34 0.14 0.28 8.60
CA ARG A 34 1.41 0.92 8.95
C ARG A 34 1.34 1.66 10.28
N VAL A 35 0.20 1.62 10.98
CA VAL A 35 0.05 2.15 12.34
C VAL A 35 0.26 1.03 13.36
N PRO A 36 1.37 1.02 14.13
CA PRO A 36 1.71 -0.08 15.03
C PRO A 36 0.72 -0.31 16.18
N ARG A 37 -0.19 0.65 16.43
CA ARG A 37 -1.27 0.53 17.42
C ARG A 37 -2.49 -0.24 16.90
N LEU A 38 -2.61 -0.38 15.58
CA LEU A 38 -3.78 -0.95 14.91
C LEU A 38 -3.51 -2.36 14.37
N THR A 39 -2.24 -2.71 14.15
CA THR A 39 -1.83 -4.01 13.64
C THR A 39 -0.76 -4.66 14.51
N ALA A 40 -0.88 -5.98 14.67
CA ALA A 40 0.13 -6.77 15.36
C ALA A 40 1.21 -7.19 14.34
N GLY A 41 2.34 -6.46 14.34
CA GLY A 41 3.52 -6.76 13.53
C GLY A 41 4.58 -7.54 14.31
N ARG A 42 5.50 -8.22 13.59
CA ARG A 42 6.70 -8.80 14.19
C ARG A 42 7.58 -7.67 14.74
N ARG A 43 8.10 -7.84 15.96
CA ARG A 43 8.93 -6.84 16.63
C ARG A 43 10.38 -7.28 16.62
N TYR A 44 11.26 -6.37 16.26
CA TYR A 44 12.70 -6.57 16.20
C TYR A 44 13.36 -5.53 17.08
N LEU A 45 14.12 -5.99 18.08
CA LEU A 45 14.94 -5.14 18.93
C LEU A 45 16.28 -4.91 18.24
N LEU A 46 16.67 -3.65 18.09
CA LEU A 46 17.90 -3.24 17.43
C LEU A 46 18.79 -2.51 18.43
N CYS A 47 20.05 -2.95 18.58
CA CYS A 47 21.04 -2.21 19.37
C CYS A 47 21.46 -0.91 18.69
N HIS A 48 21.30 -0.79 17.37
CA HIS A 48 21.74 0.37 16.61
C HIS A 48 20.63 0.93 15.72
N ALA A 49 20.47 2.25 15.75
CA ALA A 49 19.55 2.92 14.84
C ALA A 49 20.06 2.77 13.40
N SER A 50 19.19 2.29 12.52
CA SER A 50 19.51 2.03 11.13
C SER A 50 18.82 3.04 10.24
N SER A 51 19.59 3.99 9.70
CA SER A 51 19.09 4.94 8.70
C SER A 51 18.52 4.26 7.46
N ALA A 52 18.97 3.04 7.15
CA ALA A 52 18.43 2.23 6.06
C ALA A 52 16.97 1.83 6.32
N LEU A 53 16.61 1.43 7.54
CA LEU A 53 15.22 1.08 7.90
C LEU A 53 14.30 2.31 7.83
N ASP A 54 14.80 3.48 8.27
CA ASP A 54 14.06 4.74 8.18
C ASP A 54 13.80 5.13 6.71
N HIS A 55 14.81 5.01 5.85
CA HIS A 55 14.67 5.29 4.42
C HIS A 55 13.68 4.33 3.74
N LEU A 56 13.69 3.04 4.09
CA LEU A 56 12.76 2.07 3.54
C LEU A 56 11.32 2.39 3.98
N THR A 57 11.11 2.70 5.26
CA THR A 57 9.80 3.10 5.79
C THR A 57 9.27 4.35 5.10
N LEU A 58 10.11 5.38 4.92
CA LEU A 58 9.75 6.60 4.19
C LEU A 58 9.42 6.31 2.73
N THR A 59 10.16 5.40 2.09
CA THR A 59 9.93 4.99 0.69
C THR A 59 8.59 4.29 0.55
N ALA A 60 8.25 3.37 1.45
CA ALA A 60 6.96 2.69 1.47
C ALA A 60 5.80 3.69 1.64
N LEU A 61 5.91 4.64 2.59
CA LEU A 61 4.91 5.70 2.77
C LEU A 61 4.78 6.61 1.55
N ALA A 62 5.89 6.94 0.89
CA ALA A 62 5.88 7.72 -0.33
C ALA A 62 5.15 7.00 -1.47
N LEU A 63 5.34 5.68 -1.60
CA LEU A 63 4.65 4.86 -2.60
C LEU A 63 3.14 4.78 -2.33
N VAL A 64 2.71 4.58 -1.08
CA VAL A 64 1.29 4.61 -0.70
C VAL A 64 0.67 5.97 -1.00
N THR A 65 1.38 7.05 -0.68
CA THR A 65 0.92 8.42 -1.00
C THR A 65 0.80 8.63 -2.50
N ALA A 66 1.80 8.18 -3.27
CA ALA A 66 1.77 8.24 -4.72
C ALA A 66 0.60 7.46 -5.32
N ALA A 67 0.23 6.31 -4.72
CA ALA A 67 -0.94 5.54 -5.12
C ALA A 67 -2.25 6.35 -4.92
N GLY A 68 -2.39 7.04 -3.79
CA GLY A 68 -3.53 7.91 -3.54
C GLY A 68 -3.61 9.09 -4.53
N VAL A 69 -2.47 9.71 -4.81
CA VAL A 69 -2.37 10.78 -5.82
C VAL A 69 -2.72 10.26 -7.22
N ALA A 70 -2.25 9.07 -7.60
CA ALA A 70 -2.57 8.44 -8.87
C ALA A 70 -4.07 8.15 -9.02
N ALA A 71 -4.72 7.66 -7.96
CA ALA A 71 -6.17 7.42 -7.97
C ALA A 71 -6.96 8.73 -8.22
N LEU A 72 -6.56 9.81 -7.54
CA LEU A 72 -7.16 11.14 -7.71
C LEU A 72 -6.91 11.72 -9.11
N ALA A 73 -5.66 11.66 -9.58
CA ALA A 73 -5.28 12.15 -10.91
C ALA A 73 -6.03 11.40 -12.02
N GLY A 74 -6.16 10.08 -11.90
CA GLY A 74 -6.93 9.28 -12.85
C GLY A 74 -8.39 9.71 -12.94
N ALA A 75 -9.01 10.02 -11.79
CA ALA A 75 -10.37 10.51 -11.73
C ALA A 75 -10.56 11.86 -12.40
N ILE A 76 -9.64 12.80 -12.16
CA ILE A 76 -9.65 14.12 -12.79
C ILE A 76 -9.49 13.98 -14.31
N MET A 77 -8.55 13.13 -14.75
CA MET A 77 -8.31 12.88 -16.18
C MET A 77 -9.49 12.19 -16.88
N MET A 78 -10.21 11.31 -16.18
CA MET A 78 -11.42 10.67 -16.71
C MET A 78 -12.60 11.63 -16.81
N GLN A 79 -12.67 12.65 -15.95
CA GLN A 79 -13.71 13.68 -16.00
C GLN A 79 -13.41 14.79 -17.02
N SER A 80 -12.13 15.08 -17.30
CA SER A 80 -11.73 16.18 -18.19
C SER A 80 -11.72 15.84 -19.68
N LYS A 81 -11.93 14.58 -20.05
CA LYS A 81 -11.90 14.11 -21.44
C LYS A 81 -13.28 13.65 -21.91
N ASP A 82 -13.83 14.34 -22.91
CA ASP A 82 -15.10 13.97 -23.57
C ASP A 82 -15.03 12.63 -24.34
N SER A 83 -13.82 12.13 -24.60
CA SER A 83 -13.63 10.82 -25.26
C SER A 83 -13.54 9.69 -24.24
N TYR A 84 -14.66 8.97 -24.07
CA TYR A 84 -14.74 7.76 -23.23
C TYR A 84 -13.80 6.66 -23.76
N ARG A 85 -12.73 6.37 -23.01
CA ARG A 85 -11.88 5.19 -23.24
C ARG A 85 -12.16 4.14 -22.16
N PRO A 86 -12.81 3.01 -22.48
CA PRO A 86 -13.26 2.04 -21.48
C PRO A 86 -12.12 1.38 -20.70
N ALA A 87 -10.90 1.36 -21.25
CA ALA A 87 -9.73 0.79 -20.58
C ALA A 87 -9.06 1.76 -19.57
N LEU A 88 -9.35 3.06 -19.63
CA LEU A 88 -8.66 4.06 -18.82
C LEU A 88 -8.87 3.87 -17.30
N PRO A 89 -10.09 3.55 -16.80
CA PRO A 89 -10.29 3.24 -15.37
C PRO A 89 -9.43 2.06 -14.91
N VAL A 90 -9.33 1.01 -15.73
CA VAL A 90 -8.56 -0.20 -15.43
C VAL A 90 -7.07 0.11 -15.33
N VAL A 91 -6.54 0.92 -16.27
CA VAL A 91 -5.12 1.31 -16.24
C VAL A 91 -4.77 2.05 -14.96
N TRP A 92 -5.60 3.00 -14.52
CA TRP A 92 -5.35 3.73 -13.27
C TRP A 92 -5.43 2.83 -12.03
N LEU A 93 -6.39 1.91 -11.99
CA LEU A 93 -6.45 0.91 -10.92
C LEU A 93 -5.21 0.02 -10.90
N VAL A 94 -4.72 -0.42 -12.07
CA VAL A 94 -3.49 -1.21 -12.16
C VAL A 94 -2.30 -0.41 -11.64
N VAL A 95 -2.18 0.87 -11.98
CA VAL A 95 -1.11 1.74 -11.45
C VAL A 95 -1.18 1.84 -9.92
N VAL A 96 -2.37 2.05 -9.36
CA VAL A 96 -2.57 2.09 -7.90
C VAL A 96 -2.13 0.78 -7.25
N VAL A 97 -2.58 -0.36 -7.78
CA VAL A 97 -2.24 -1.68 -7.25
C VAL A 97 -0.74 -1.93 -7.33
N VAL A 98 -0.09 -1.61 -8.46
CA VAL A 98 1.36 -1.79 -8.63
C VAL A 98 2.15 -0.97 -7.60
N LEU A 99 1.74 0.27 -7.32
CA LEU A 99 2.40 1.11 -6.32
C LEU A 99 2.24 0.54 -4.90
N LEU A 100 1.07 0.00 -4.56
CA LEU A 100 0.84 -0.62 -3.26
C LEU A 100 1.62 -1.93 -3.11
N VAL A 101 1.67 -2.77 -4.14
CA VAL A 101 2.50 -3.98 -4.16
C VAL A 101 3.97 -3.61 -3.99
N ALA A 102 4.44 -2.55 -4.65
CA ALA A 102 5.81 -2.08 -4.48
C ALA A 102 6.09 -1.58 -3.04
N ALA A 103 5.13 -0.89 -2.41
CA ALA A 103 5.24 -0.46 -1.03
C ALA A 103 5.38 -1.66 -0.08
N ASP A 104 4.56 -2.69 -0.26
CA ASP A 104 4.63 -3.91 0.54
C ASP A 104 5.94 -4.69 0.30
N GLY A 105 6.48 -4.67 -0.91
CA GLY A 105 7.80 -5.24 -1.21
C GLY A 105 8.94 -4.52 -0.50
N VAL A 106 8.85 -3.18 -0.37
CA VAL A 106 9.82 -2.38 0.41
C VAL A 106 9.72 -2.71 1.90
N ASP A 107 8.50 -2.86 2.43
CA ASP A 107 8.29 -3.25 3.83
C ASP A 107 8.83 -4.66 4.11
N ALA A 108 8.61 -5.62 3.22
CA ALA A 108 9.16 -6.97 3.34
C ALA A 108 10.70 -6.98 3.31
N HIS A 109 11.30 -6.11 2.48
CA HIS A 109 12.75 -5.93 2.48
C HIS A 109 13.27 -5.31 3.79
N GLY A 110 12.55 -4.31 4.32
CA GLY A 110 12.83 -3.70 5.61
C GLY A 110 12.77 -4.72 6.75
N GLU A 111 11.76 -5.60 6.74
CA GLU A 111 11.65 -6.69 7.69
C GLU A 111 12.83 -7.68 7.60
N ALA A 112 13.19 -8.11 6.39
CA ALA A 112 14.33 -9.02 6.21
C ALA A 112 15.64 -8.40 6.73
N LEU A 113 15.84 -7.10 6.50
CA LEU A 113 16.98 -6.36 7.03
C LEU A 113 16.93 -6.25 8.56
N ALA A 114 15.76 -5.95 9.14
CA ALA A 114 15.59 -5.89 10.59
C ALA A 114 15.84 -7.26 11.26
N ALA A 115 15.40 -8.35 10.63
CA ALA A 115 15.68 -9.71 11.08
C ALA A 115 17.19 -10.01 11.05
N GLN A 116 17.92 -9.58 10.01
CA GLN A 116 19.37 -9.73 9.95
C GLN A 116 20.09 -8.92 11.03
N LEU A 117 19.68 -7.67 11.25
CA LEU A 117 20.28 -6.78 12.24
C LEU A 117 20.00 -7.22 13.69
N SER A 118 18.88 -7.91 13.93
CA SER A 118 18.52 -8.47 15.22
C SER A 118 19.02 -9.91 15.44
N ALA A 119 19.62 -10.54 14.41
CA ALA A 119 20.09 -11.92 14.49
C ALA A 119 21.33 -12.09 15.38
N THR A 120 22.07 -11.02 15.67
CA THR A 120 23.19 -11.07 16.61
C THR A 120 22.65 -11.02 18.03
N PRO A 121 22.81 -12.08 18.84
CA PRO A 121 22.32 -12.08 20.21
C PRO A 121 23.08 -11.01 21.01
N PHE A 122 22.35 -10.01 21.50
CA PHE A 122 22.85 -9.00 22.41
C PHE A 122 22.01 -9.02 23.70
N SER A 123 22.62 -8.69 24.83
CA SER A 123 21.85 -8.33 26.02
C SER A 123 21.45 -6.85 25.90
N GLU A 124 20.25 -6.47 26.32
CA GLU A 124 19.82 -5.05 26.29
C GLU A 124 20.81 -4.13 27.03
N ALA A 125 21.51 -4.66 28.04
CA ALA A 125 22.56 -3.97 28.79
C ALA A 125 23.90 -3.82 28.03
N ALA A 126 24.04 -4.44 26.86
CA ALA A 126 25.23 -4.36 26.01
C ALA A 126 25.12 -3.27 24.93
N CYS A 127 23.93 -2.67 24.73
CA CYS A 127 23.83 -1.50 23.85
C CYS A 127 24.27 -0.26 24.63
N ASP A 128 25.13 0.58 24.04
CA ASP A 128 25.57 1.85 24.65
C ASP A 128 24.43 2.90 24.78
N TYR A 129 23.24 2.57 24.28
CA TYR A 129 22.06 3.41 24.25
C TYR A 129 20.78 2.56 24.29
N ALA A 130 19.65 3.20 24.55
CA ALA A 130 18.35 2.52 24.60
C ALA A 130 18.09 1.77 23.28
N PRO A 131 17.79 0.46 23.33
CA PRO A 131 17.46 -0.32 22.14
C PRO A 131 16.29 0.30 21.38
N GLN A 132 16.35 0.26 20.05
CA GLN A 132 15.27 0.72 19.20
C GLN A 132 14.32 -0.45 18.88
N ASP A 133 13.04 -0.25 19.14
CA ASP A 133 11.97 -1.14 18.69
C ASP A 133 11.63 -0.84 17.24
N TYR A 134 11.84 -1.82 16.37
CA TYR A 134 11.31 -1.83 15.00
C TYR A 134 10.11 -2.80 14.92
N ILE A 135 8.97 -2.30 14.44
CA ILE A 135 7.76 -3.10 14.25
C ILE A 135 7.57 -3.25 12.75
N ALA A 136 7.74 -4.47 12.25
CA ALA A 136 7.50 -4.78 10.84
C ALA A 136 6.02 -4.63 10.51
N THR A 137 5.74 -4.04 9.36
CA THR A 137 4.38 -3.86 8.86
C THR A 137 3.92 -5.12 8.14
N PRO A 138 2.77 -5.70 8.53
CA PRO A 138 2.21 -6.84 7.81
C PRO A 138 1.67 -6.33 6.48
N GLY A 139 2.39 -6.58 5.38
CA GLY A 139 1.91 -6.32 4.02
C GLY A 139 0.88 -7.37 3.58
N TRP A 140 0.13 -7.09 2.50
CA TRP A 140 -0.83 -8.06 1.95
C TRP A 140 -0.19 -9.04 0.98
N TYR A 141 0.83 -8.59 0.27
CA TYR A 141 1.35 -9.30 -0.91
C TYR A 141 2.58 -10.15 -0.63
N PHE A 142 3.24 -9.95 0.50
CA PHE A 142 4.48 -10.64 0.87
C PHE A 142 4.37 -11.12 2.33
N TRP A 143 4.42 -12.44 2.53
CA TRP A 143 4.29 -13.12 3.83
C TRP A 143 5.48 -14.03 4.13
#